data_AF-A0AAW4IY27-F1
#
_entry.id   AF-A0AAW4IY27-F1
#
_cell.length_a   1.000
_cell.length_b   1.000
_cell.length_c   1.000
_cell.angle_alpha   90.00
_cell.angle_beta   90.00
_cell.angle_gamma   90.00
#
_symmetry.space_group_name_H-M   'P 1'
#
loop_
_entity.id
_entity.type
_entity.pdbx_description
1 polymer ?
#
loop_
_entity_poly.entity_id
_entity_poly.type
_entity_poly.pdbx_seq_one_letter_code
_entity_poly.pdbx_strand_id
1 'polypeptide(L)' 'MSKGIKLLETIIQEYKYESVEERMSHVEEMIKEGWICDGQVRKSDDPLSWHKDREYYWFARFQKINK' A
#
# COMPACT_ATOMS: atom_id res chain seq x y z
N MET A 1 -36.77 16.92 0.55
CA MET A 1 -35.55 16.85 1.39
C MET A 1 -34.54 15.99 0.64
N SER A 2 -33.58 16.60 -0.06
CA SER A 2 -32.52 15.83 -0.73
C SER A 2 -31.52 15.36 0.30
N LYS A 3 -31.39 14.04 0.49
CA LYS A 3 -30.32 13.44 1.30
C LYS A 3 -28.99 13.74 0.61
N GLY A 4 -28.21 14.67 1.14
CA GLY A 4 -26.87 14.96 0.65
C GLY A 4 -26.00 13.70 0.76
N ILE A 5 -25.29 13.36 -0.31
CA ILE A 5 -24.30 12.28 -0.32
C ILE A 5 -23.12 12.77 0.51
N LYS A 6 -22.84 12.12 1.66
CA LYS A 6 -21.61 12.38 2.41
C LYS A 6 -20.47 11.65 1.70
N LEU A 7 -19.65 12.40 0.97
CA LEU A 7 -18.40 11.87 0.40
C LEU A 7 -17.45 11.58 1.57
N LEU A 8 -17.00 10.33 1.66
CA LEU A 8 -15.99 9.92 2.63
C LEU A 8 -14.62 10.18 2.00
N GLU A 9 -13.71 10.78 2.75
CA GLU A 9 -12.35 11.02 2.30
C GLU A 9 -11.52 9.75 2.51
N THR A 10 -10.95 9.21 1.44
CA THR A 10 -10.06 8.05 1.50
C THR A 10 -8.61 8.52 1.40
N ILE A 11 -7.81 8.20 2.40
CA ILE A 11 -6.35 8.38 2.37
C ILE A 11 -5.73 7.10 1.83
N ILE A 12 -4.81 7.24 0.87
CA ILE A 12 -4.01 6.14 0.32
C ILE A 12 -2.54 6.42 0.66
N GLN A 13 -1.86 5.42 1.20
CA GLN A 13 -0.42 5.46 1.44
C GLN A 13 0.26 4.24 0.81
N GLU A 14 1.45 4.46 0.27
CA GLU A 14 2.22 3.45 -0.45
C GLU A 14 3.66 3.45 0.07
N TYR A 15 4.19 2.25 0.31
CA TYR A 15 5.53 2.06 0.87
C TYR A 15 6.33 1.08 0.02
N LYS A 16 7.63 1.37 -0.09
CA LYS A 16 8.66 0.48 -0.61
C LYS A 16 9.49 -0.02 0.57
N TYR A 17 9.85 -1.30 0.54
CA TYR A 17 10.63 -1.96 1.59
C TYR A 17 11.77 -2.75 0.96
N GLU A 18 12.85 -2.88 1.73
CA GLU A 18 14.04 -3.63 1.30
C GLU A 18 13.91 -5.13 1.61
N SER A 19 13.09 -5.49 2.60
CA SER A 19 12.90 -6.88 3.04
C SER A 19 11.43 -7.27 3.25
N VAL A 20 11.17 -8.58 3.33
CA VAL A 20 9.82 -9.12 3.61
C VAL A 20 9.44 -8.83 5.05
N GLU A 21 10.41 -9.01 5.95
CA GLU A 21 10.27 -8.89 7.39
C GLU A 21 9.86 -7.47 7.78
N GLU A 22 10.53 -6.46 7.21
CA GLU A 22 10.20 -5.05 7.39
C GLU A 22 8.77 -4.75 6.93
N ARG A 23 8.40 -5.24 5.73
CA ARG A 23 7.04 -5.08 5.20
C ARG A 23 6.01 -5.73 6.13
N MET A 24 6.26 -6.94 6.60
CA MET A 24 5.32 -7.67 7.45
C MET A 24 5.12 -6.96 8.80
N SER A 25 6.20 -6.51 9.44
CA SER A 25 6.13 -5.73 10.67
C SER A 25 5.29 -4.47 10.49
N HIS A 26 5.55 -3.71 9.43
CA HIS A 26 4.82 -2.47 9.17
C HIS A 26 3.34 -2.72 8.82
N VAL A 27 3.02 -3.80 8.08
CA VAL A 27 1.63 -4.18 7.80
C VAL A 27 0.85 -4.44 9.10
N GLU A 28 1.46 -5.14 10.07
CA GLU A 28 0.82 -5.39 11.37
C GLU A 28 0.56 -4.09 12.15
N GLU A 29 1.50 -3.13 12.11
CA GLU A 29 1.34 -1.83 12.73
C GLU A 29 0.19 -1.03 12.09
N MET A 30 0.17 -0.94 10.77
CA MET A 30 -0.87 -0.24 10.02
C MET A 30 -2.26 -0.82 10.28
N ILE A 31 -2.38 -2.14 10.35
CA ILE A 31 -3.66 -2.81 10.70
C ILE A 31 -4.11 -2.44 12.12
N LYS A 32 -3.19 -2.40 13.10
CA LYS A 32 -3.50 -1.98 14.48
C LYS A 32 -3.97 -0.53 14.55
N GLU A 33 -3.44 0.33 13.69
CA GLU A 33 -3.86 1.74 13.55
C GLU A 33 -5.17 1.94 12.76
N GLY A 34 -5.80 0.84 12.31
CA GLY A 34 -7.07 0.86 11.59
C GLY A 34 -6.95 1.15 10.10
N TRP A 35 -5.77 0.96 9.52
CA TRP A 35 -5.60 0.96 8.07
C TRP A 35 -5.94 -0.40 7.47
N ILE A 36 -6.41 -0.39 6.23
CA ILE A 36 -6.66 -1.59 5.43
C ILE A 36 -5.48 -1.75 4.48
N CYS A 37 -4.80 -2.91 4.52
CA CYS A 37 -3.78 -3.24 3.53
C CYS A 37 -4.45 -3.88 2.29
N ASP A 38 -4.52 -3.15 1.18
CA ASP A 38 -5.22 -3.60 -0.04
C ASP A 38 -4.27 -4.08 -1.16
N GLY A 39 -2.96 -3.97 -0.95
CA GLY A 39 -1.97 -4.43 -1.93
C GLY A 39 -0.66 -4.82 -1.29
N GLN A 40 -0.16 -6.00 -1.65
CA GLN A 40 1.13 -6.54 -1.20
C GLN A 40 1.79 -7.31 -2.35
N VAL A 41 2.82 -6.76 -2.96
CA VAL A 41 3.47 -7.34 -4.14
C VAL A 41 4.97 -7.08 -4.15
N ARG A 42 5.75 -7.88 -4.89
CA ARG A 42 7.10 -7.46 -5.33
C ARG A 42 6.95 -6.68 -6.60
N LYS A 43 7.47 -5.45 -6.64
CA LYS A 43 7.46 -4.58 -7.82
C LYS A 43 8.88 -4.36 -8.31
N SER A 44 8.99 -3.95 -9.56
CA SER A 44 10.19 -3.34 -10.12
C SER A 44 9.77 -2.02 -10.76
N ASP A 45 10.61 -1.01 -10.68
CA ASP A 45 10.36 0.29 -11.32
C ASP A 45 10.46 0.19 -12.85
N ASP A 46 11.06 -0.89 -13.39
CA ASP A 46 11.11 -1.18 -14.82
C ASP A 46 10.49 -2.54 -15.16
N PRO A 47 9.14 -2.60 -15.30
CA PRO A 47 8.43 -3.84 -15.60
C PRO A 47 8.65 -4.34 -17.03
N LEU A 48 9.17 -3.51 -17.94
CA LEU A 48 9.36 -3.82 -19.37
C LEU A 48 10.81 -4.14 -19.72
N SER A 49 11.77 -3.81 -18.87
CA SER A 49 13.18 -4.19 -19.06
C SER A 49 13.37 -5.69 -18.99
N TRP A 50 13.99 -6.23 -20.04
CA TRP A 50 14.47 -7.61 -20.13
C TRP A 50 15.87 -7.78 -19.51
N HIS A 51 16.38 -6.75 -18.82
CA HIS A 51 17.71 -6.80 -18.22
C HIS A 51 17.76 -7.75 -17.01
N LYS A 52 18.87 -8.48 -16.87
CA LYS A 52 19.08 -9.45 -15.79
C LYS A 52 19.19 -8.79 -14.41
N ASP A 53 19.56 -7.51 -14.36
CA ASP A 53 19.77 -6.73 -13.13
C ASP A 53 18.52 -5.97 -12.71
N ARG A 54 17.35 -6.60 -12.83
CA ARG A 54 16.09 -5.99 -12.41
C ARG A 54 16.04 -5.90 -10.89
N GLU A 55 16.08 -4.68 -10.37
CA GLU A 55 15.88 -4.44 -8.94
C GLU A 55 14.41 -4.63 -8.59
N TYR A 56 14.17 -5.55 -7.65
CA TYR A 56 12.85 -5.84 -7.12
C TYR A 56 12.77 -5.34 -5.68
N TYR A 57 11.72 -4.58 -5.37
CA TYR A 57 11.43 -4.12 -4.02
C TYR A 57 10.11 -4.70 -3.52
N TRP A 58 9.98 -4.77 -2.20
CA TRP A 58 8.74 -5.15 -1.55
C TRP A 58 7.83 -3.93 -1.46
N PHE A 59 6.55 -4.11 -1.75
CA PHE A 59 5.58 -3.02 -1.79
C PHE A 59 4.36 -3.36 -0.95
N ALA A 60 3.85 -2.34 -0.24
CA ALA A 60 2.53 -2.39 0.39
C ALA A 60 1.76 -1.09 0.15
N ARG A 61 0.44 -1.24 -0.03
CA ARG A 61 -0.52 -0.14 -0.14
C ARG A 61 -1.53 -0.23 0.99
N PHE A 62 -1.85 0.93 1.56
CA PHE A 62 -2.76 1.07 2.68
C PHE A 62 -3.82 2.11 2.38
N GLN A 63 -5.02 1.84 2.87
CA GLN A 63 -6.17 2.72 2.75
C GLN A 63 -6.81 2.97 4.11
N LYS A 64 -7.20 4.21 4.37
CA LYS A 64 -7.99 4.59 5.54
C LYS A 64 -9.08 5.55 5.15
N ILE A 65 -10.29 5.26 5.60
CA ILE A 65 -11.48 6.07 5.33
C ILE A 65 -11.67 7.01 6.51
N ASN A 66 -11.52 8.31 6.26
CA ASN A 66 -11.90 9.34 7.21
C ASN A 66 -13.43 9.53 7.16
N LYS A 67 -14.06 9.44 8.33
CA LYS A 67 -15.52 9.52 8.50
C LYS A 67 -15.97 10.89 8.99
#